data_AF-A0A2J7TFR7-F1
#
_entry.id   AF-A0A2J7TFR7-F1
#
_cell.length_a   1.000
_cell.length_b   1.000
_cell.length_c   1.000
_cell.angle_alpha   90.00
_cell.angle_beta   90.00
_cell.angle_gamma   90.00
#
_symmetry.space_group_name_H-M   'P 1'
#
loop_
_entity.id
_entity.type
_entity.pdbx_description
1 polymer ?
#
loop_
_entity_poly.entity_id
_entity_poly.type
_entity_poly.pdbx_seq_one_letter_code
_entity_poly.pdbx_strand_id
1 'polypeptide(L)' 'MAQSSDGVSARHAGIQHFPQTGFVRLNSVLAPIGPIPIGRSTWWAGVKSGRFPKPVKLGPRTTVWRVEDIRALIDKGVS' A
#
# COMPACT_ATOMS: atom_id res chain seq x y z
N MET A 1 30.94 -15.64 -2.19
CA MET A 1 29.70 -15.01 -2.68
C MET A 1 28.57 -15.44 -1.78
N ALA A 2 28.42 -14.77 -0.64
CA ALA A 2 27.31 -14.96 0.29
C ALA A 2 26.69 -13.59 0.48
N GLN A 3 25.50 -13.38 -0.08
CA GLN A 3 24.67 -12.24 0.29
C GLN A 3 23.62 -12.77 1.26
N SER A 4 23.97 -12.76 2.54
CA SER A 4 23.04 -12.86 3.65
C SER A 4 23.15 -11.55 4.43
N SER A 5 22.08 -10.78 4.45
CA SER A 5 21.86 -9.75 5.44
C SER A 5 20.36 -9.51 5.55
N ASP A 6 19.69 -10.46 6.22
CA ASP A 6 18.54 -10.14 7.05
C ASP A 6 19.04 -9.28 8.21
N GLY A 7 18.51 -8.07 8.31
CA GLY A 7 18.83 -7.16 9.39
C GLY A 7 18.55 -5.71 9.01
N VAL A 8 17.31 -5.27 9.19
CA VAL A 8 17.04 -3.83 9.30
C VAL A 8 16.31 -3.55 10.60
N SER A 9 17.15 -3.23 11.58
CA SER A 9 16.83 -2.50 12.79
C SER A 9 16.49 -1.04 12.45
N ALA A 10 15.73 -0.41 13.35
CA ALA A 10 15.64 1.03 13.57
C ALA A 10 14.86 1.91 12.57
N ARG A 11 13.67 2.34 13.03
CA ARG A 11 13.20 3.75 13.10
C ARG A 11 14.03 4.76 12.28
N HIS A 12 13.61 4.97 11.04
CA HIS A 12 13.96 6.16 10.24
C HIS A 12 12.68 6.91 9.86
N ALA A 13 12.58 8.14 10.35
CA ALA A 13 11.72 9.16 9.77
C ALA A 13 12.33 9.53 8.41
N GLY A 14 11.64 9.21 7.31
CA GLY A 14 12.11 9.46 5.96
C GLY A 14 11.70 8.31 5.02
N ILE A 15 10.69 8.59 4.18
CA ILE A 15 10.19 7.82 3.04
C ILE A 15 10.50 6.30 3.09
N GLN A 16 9.61 5.54 3.73
CA GLN A 16 9.62 4.09 3.65
C GLN A 16 9.46 3.67 2.17
N HIS A 17 10.42 2.91 1.65
CA HIS A 17 10.41 2.47 0.25
C HIS A 17 9.16 1.61 -0.02
N PHE A 18 8.30 2.04 -0.94
CA PHE A 18 7.10 1.27 -1.30
C PHE A 18 7.52 0.01 -2.09
N PRO A 19 7.11 -1.21 -1.68
CA PRO A 19 7.60 -2.48 -2.26
C PRO A 19 7.29 -2.56 -3.76
N GLN A 20 8.09 -3.29 -4.55
CA GLN A 20 7.95 -3.36 -6.01
C GLN A 20 6.82 -4.29 -6.49
N THR A 21 6.56 -5.37 -5.76
CA THR A 21 5.52 -6.36 -6.10
C THR A 21 4.84 -6.90 -4.84
N GLY A 22 3.76 -7.67 -5.01
CA GLY A 22 3.13 -8.43 -3.93
C GLY A 22 1.93 -7.71 -3.30
N PHE A 23 1.79 -7.82 -1.98
CA PHE A 23 0.60 -7.33 -1.26
C PHE A 23 0.96 -6.35 -0.13
N VAL A 24 0.18 -5.26 -0.05
CA VAL A 24 0.29 -4.25 1.00
C VAL A 24 -1.01 -4.09 1.78
N ARG A 25 -0.89 -3.63 3.03
CA ARG A 25 -2.01 -3.30 3.92
C ARG A 25 -2.38 -1.83 3.78
N LEU A 26 -3.58 -1.48 4.26
CA LEU A 26 -4.10 -0.10 4.20
C LEU A 26 -3.11 0.95 4.75
N ASN A 27 -2.45 0.67 5.89
CA ASN A 27 -1.50 1.60 6.48
C ASN A 27 -0.28 1.87 5.59
N SER A 28 0.12 0.92 4.75
CA SER A 28 1.23 1.08 3.80
C SER A 28 0.81 1.81 2.51
N VAL A 29 -0.49 1.95 2.27
CA VAL A 29 -1.04 2.68 1.12
C VAL A 29 -1.26 4.15 1.46
N LEU A 30 -1.73 4.44 2.68
CA LEU A 30 -2.09 5.78 3.13
C LEU A 30 -0.97 6.50 3.88
N ALA A 31 -0.90 7.83 3.74
CA ALA A 31 -0.03 8.67 4.54
C ALA A 31 -0.31 8.51 6.05
N PRO A 32 0.70 8.66 6.92
CA PRO A 32 2.06 9.18 6.63
C PRO A 32 3.08 8.13 6.16
N ILE A 33 2.72 6.84 6.15
CA ILE A 33 3.64 5.75 5.79
C ILE A 33 3.62 5.50 4.29
N GLY A 34 2.42 5.47 3.71
CA GLY A 34 2.19 5.18 2.30
C GLY A 34 2.13 6.42 1.40
N PRO A 35 2.14 6.21 0.07
CA PRO A 35 2.25 7.27 -0.91
C PRO A 35 0.98 8.12 -1.09
N ILE A 36 -0.19 7.68 -0.60
CA ILE A 36 -1.47 8.35 -0.90
C ILE A 36 -1.90 9.22 0.30
N PRO A 37 -1.91 10.57 0.16
CA PRO A 37 -2.15 11.48 1.28
C PRO A 37 -3.64 11.70 1.56
N ILE A 38 -4.40 10.61 1.79
CA ILE A 38 -5.83 10.69 2.13
C ILE A 38 -6.19 9.87 3.37
N GLY A 39 -7.31 10.24 3.99
CA GLY A 39 -7.86 9.51 5.13
C GLY A 39 -8.47 8.14 4.78
N ARG A 40 -8.50 7.25 5.78
CA ARG A 40 -9.11 5.90 5.67
C ARG A 40 -10.55 5.93 5.19
N SER A 41 -11.36 6.87 5.66
CA SER A 41 -12.77 7.01 5.27
C SER A 41 -12.89 7.32 3.77
N THR A 42 -12.10 8.27 3.27
CA THR A 42 -12.04 8.62 1.85
C THR A 42 -11.60 7.43 1.01
N TRP A 43 -10.61 6.66 1.48
CA TRP A 43 -10.18 5.42 0.82
C TRP A 43 -11.34 4.42 0.71
N TRP A 44 -12.03 4.11 1.80
CA TRP A 44 -13.14 3.15 1.76
C TRP A 44 -14.32 3.63 0.92
N ALA A 45 -14.65 4.94 0.96
CA ALA A 45 -15.66 5.53 0.09
C ALA A 45 -15.29 5.38 -1.40
N GLY A 46 -14.03 5.65 -1.75
CA GLY A 46 -13.52 5.48 -3.11
C GLY A 46 -13.46 4.02 -3.56
N VAL A 47 -13.14 3.08 -2.66
CA VAL A 47 -13.25 1.64 -2.95
C VAL A 47 -14.71 1.26 -3.23
N LYS A 48 -15.65 1.74 -2.41
CA LYS A 48 -17.09 1.48 -2.60
C LYS A 48 -17.62 2.08 -3.91
N SER A 49 -17.15 3.27 -4.28
CA SER A 49 -17.56 3.94 -5.53
C SER A 49 -16.81 3.45 -6.78
N GLY A 50 -15.86 2.51 -6.64
CA GLY A 50 -15.05 1.99 -7.75
C GLY A 50 -13.90 2.91 -8.19
N ARG A 51 -13.67 4.01 -7.46
CA ARG A 51 -12.61 4.99 -7.73
C ARG A 51 -11.22 4.49 -7.32
N PHE A 52 -11.16 3.60 -6.34
CA PHE A 52 -9.91 2.99 -5.87
C PHE A 52 -9.93 1.46 -6.03
N PRO A 53 -8.77 0.80 -6.11
CA PRO A 53 -8.68 -0.64 -6.32
C PRO A 53 -9.43 -1.44 -5.25
N LYS A 54 -10.10 -2.50 -5.70
CA LYS A 54 -10.85 -3.39 -4.80
C LYS A 54 -9.88 -4.17 -3.90
N PRO A 55 -10.20 -4.34 -2.61
CA PRO A 55 -9.40 -5.13 -1.69
C PRO A 55 -9.41 -6.62 -2.05
N VAL A 56 -8.29 -7.29 -1.82
CA VAL A 56 -8.14 -8.74 -1.87
C VAL A 56 -8.17 -9.31 -0.45
N LYS A 57 -8.90 -10.41 -0.24
CA LYS A 57 -8.95 -11.13 1.05
C LYS A 57 -7.93 -12.27 1.03
N LEU A 58 -6.95 -12.22 1.92
CA LEU A 58 -6.00 -13.33 2.14
C LEU A 58 -6.45 -14.27 3.28
N GLY A 59 -7.43 -13.85 4.07
CA GLY A 59 -8.00 -14.64 5.15
C GLY A 59 -9.10 -13.89 5.88
N PRO A 60 -9.71 -14.48 6.92
CA PRO A 60 -10.91 -13.94 7.57
C PRO A 60 -10.78 -12.49 8.06
N ARG A 61 -9.57 -12.10 8.51
CA ARG A 61 -9.27 -10.77 9.07
C ARG A 61 -8.22 -10.00 8.27
N THR A 62 -7.88 -10.51 7.08
CA THR A 62 -6.72 -10.04 6.32
C THR A 62 -7.15 -9.48 4.98
N THR A 63 -7.23 -8.15 4.93
CA THR A 63 -7.49 -7.38 3.71
C THR A 63 -6.18 -6.77 3.23
N VAL A 64 -5.88 -6.94 1.94
CA VAL A 64 -4.69 -6.40 1.28
C VAL A 64 -5.04 -5.78 -0.07
N TRP A 65 -4.10 -5.07 -0.65
CA TRP A 65 -4.13 -4.59 -2.03
C TRP A 65 -2.88 -5.06 -2.76
N ARG A 66 -3.02 -5.33 -4.05
CA ARG A 66 -1.88 -5.57 -4.92
C ARG A 66 -1.08 -4.29 -5.06
N VAL A 67 0.23 -4.42 -4.91
CA VAL A 67 1.16 -3.32 -5.05
C VAL A 67 1.08 -2.69 -6.45
N GLU A 68 0.84 -3.52 -7.45
CA GLU A 68 0.71 -3.14 -8.86
C GLU A 68 -0.53 -2.25 -9.09
N ASP A 69 -1.66 -2.57 -8.45
CA ASP A 69 -2.89 -1.79 -8.55
C ASP A 69 -2.72 -0.40 -7.91
N ILE A 70 -2.00 -0.34 -6.79
CA ILE A 70 -1.70 0.94 -6.11
C ILE A 70 -0.77 1.80 -6.98
N ARG A 71 0.25 1.20 -7.60
CA ARG A 71 1.11 1.92 -8.56
C ARG A 71 0.34 2.42 -9.77
N ALA A 72 -0.53 1.58 -10.35
CA ALA A 72 -1.35 1.97 -11.48
C ALA A 72 -2.28 3.14 -11.15
N LEU A 73 -2.82 3.19 -9.93
CA LEU A 73 -3.60 4.32 -9.43
C LEU A 73 -2.76 5.61 -9.36
N ILE A 74 -1.53 5.52 -8.88
CA ILE A 74 -0.62 6.68 -8.77
C ILE A 74 -0.24 7.21 -10.16
N ASP A 75 0.03 6.31 -11.11
CA ASP A 75 0.46 6.63 -12.46
C ASP A 75 -0.67 7.23 -13.32
N LYS A 76 -1.86 6.62 -13.29
CA LYS A 76 -3.00 7.05 -14.10
C LYS A 76 -3.80 8.18 -13.45
N GLY A 77 -3.64 8.39 -12.16
CA GLY A 77 -4.50 9.23 -11.37
C GLY A 77 -5.92 8.66 -11.22
N VAL A 78 -6.77 9.46 -10.62
CA VAL A 78 -8.19 9.14 -10.44
C VAL A 78 -8.99 9.81 -11.56
N SER A 79 -9.78 9.04 -12.31
CA SER A 79 -10.77 9.56 -13.27
C SER A 79 -12.12 9.81 -12.61
#